data_AF-A0A3A5V807-F1
#
_entry.id   AF-A0A3A5V807-F1
#
_cell.length_a   1.000
_cell.length_b   1.000
_cell.length_c   1.000
_cell.angle_alpha   90.00
_cell.angle_beta   90.00
_cell.angle_gamma   90.00
#
_symmetry.space_group_name_H-M   'P 1'
#
loop_
_entity.id
_entity.type
_entity.pdbx_description
1 polymer ?
#
loop_
_entity_poly.entity_id
_entity_poly.type
_entity_poly.pdbx_seq_one_letter_code
_entity_poly.pdbx_strand_id
1 'polypeptide(L)'
;MTLGKFGILHLCRSTALSEVNKAAKRGVEVKVMAQLDRRTIRFFSELDSAVDVRHSDDLESQGTVMDQLEAIQYLNTEENPVGRGKTDAALLIQSSPFAESQRNLIESIWEEAIPFELASKRFTEERIVDPLKLTLEGGSFLDRIRDVLQISEELPESDTPFNLDAFMASGLEISDARKKLGKGGISSLNTFGIDIGSLLRQVGNRIGEELAFSLRKIDGHVEFLSEMMDWYEYAGLGELSYDADPIFHIKVHLLPDVDNSDQLPLWELDDGIIEGTLLSRYSSMKEVIIERIQSTDNKDEFCRYNLILSDDN
;
A
#
# COMPACT_ATOMS: atom_id res chain seq x y z
N MET A 1 18.17 -2.97 12.58
CA MET A 1 17.56 -3.68 13.73
C MET A 1 16.08 -3.85 13.50
N THR A 2 15.50 -4.94 14.00
CA THR A 2 14.06 -5.26 13.92
C THR A 2 13.45 -5.32 15.32
N LEU A 3 12.39 -4.54 15.55
CA LEU A 3 11.73 -4.39 16.84
C LEU A 3 10.25 -4.76 16.72
N GLY A 4 9.74 -5.64 17.60
CA GLY A 4 8.29 -5.86 17.69
C GLY A 4 7.57 -4.68 18.36
N LYS A 5 6.26 -4.84 18.59
CA LYS A 5 5.36 -3.82 19.18
C LYS A 5 5.91 -3.12 20.42
N PHE A 6 6.60 -3.87 21.28
CA PHE A 6 7.18 -3.37 22.52
C PHE A 6 8.72 -3.37 22.53
N GLY A 7 9.37 -3.71 21.41
CA GLY A 7 10.83 -3.79 21.30
C GLY A 7 11.53 -2.46 21.64
N ILE A 8 10.91 -1.33 21.32
CA ILE A 8 11.44 0.00 21.66
C ILE A 8 11.57 0.22 23.17
N LEU A 9 10.70 -0.38 23.99
CA LEU A 9 10.77 -0.25 25.46
C LEU A 9 12.03 -0.91 26.02
N HIS A 10 12.44 -2.05 25.45
CA HIS A 10 13.68 -2.73 25.81
C HIS A 10 14.90 -1.87 25.50
N LEU A 11 14.86 -1.15 24.39
CA LEU A 11 15.92 -0.22 24.00
C LEU A 11 15.99 0.97 24.97
N CYS A 12 14.86 1.65 25.21
CA CYS A 12 14.79 2.85 26.06
C CYS A 12 15.13 2.59 27.54
N ARG A 13 14.87 1.37 28.04
CA ARG A 13 15.15 1.01 29.44
C ARG A 13 16.57 0.50 29.68
N SER A 14 17.36 0.32 28.63
CA SER A 14 18.73 -0.18 28.72
C SER A 14 19.74 0.88 28.26
N THR A 15 21.02 0.61 28.49
CA THR A 15 22.10 1.45 27.95
C THR A 15 22.17 1.39 26.43
N ALA A 16 21.46 0.47 25.79
CA ALA A 16 21.46 0.28 24.34
C ALA A 16 20.97 1.52 23.59
N LEU A 17 19.92 2.22 24.07
CA LEU A 17 19.45 3.46 23.43
C LEU A 17 20.55 4.51 23.34
N SER A 18 21.28 4.74 24.44
CA SER A 18 22.40 5.68 24.47
C SER A 18 23.50 5.29 23.46
N GLU A 19 23.83 4.01 23.35
CA GLU A 19 24.86 3.55 22.41
C GLU A 19 24.42 3.63 20.96
N VAL A 20 23.15 3.33 20.67
CA VAL A 20 22.56 3.52 19.33
C VAL A 20 22.61 4.99 18.92
N ASN A 21 22.17 5.90 19.80
CA ASN A 21 22.20 7.33 19.52
C ASN A 21 23.65 7.86 19.36
N LYS A 22 24.61 7.36 20.14
CA LYS A 22 26.03 7.71 19.96
C LYS A 22 26.58 7.19 18.64
N ALA A 23 26.20 5.98 18.21
CA ALA A 23 26.62 5.42 16.93
C ALA A 23 26.09 6.27 15.77
N ALA A 24 24.80 6.62 15.78
CA ALA A 24 24.19 7.50 14.78
C ALA A 24 24.91 8.86 14.71
N LYS A 25 25.20 9.49 15.85
CA LYS A 25 25.96 10.75 15.91
C LYS A 25 27.40 10.67 15.38
N ARG A 26 28.00 9.47 15.38
CA ARG A 26 29.32 9.23 14.80
C ARG A 26 29.28 8.98 13.29
N GLY A 27 28.10 9.03 12.67
CA GLY A 27 27.90 8.79 11.24
C GLY A 27 27.68 7.33 10.87
N VAL A 28 27.39 6.45 11.85
CA VAL A 28 26.98 5.07 11.56
C VAL A 28 25.53 5.08 11.09
N GLU A 29 25.27 4.42 9.96
CA GLU A 29 23.90 4.26 9.44
C GLU A 29 23.12 3.29 10.33
N VAL A 30 22.14 3.81 11.06
CA VAL A 30 21.25 3.01 11.92
C VAL A 30 19.86 2.99 11.32
N LYS A 31 19.42 1.78 10.92
CA LYS A 31 18.06 1.51 10.44
C LYS A 31 17.27 0.70 11.45
N VAL A 32 16.07 1.16 11.79
CA VAL A 32 15.16 0.53 12.75
C VAL A 32 13.86 0.19 12.04
N MET A 33 13.65 -1.09 11.78
CA MET A 33 12.38 -1.60 11.29
C MET A 33 11.55 -2.03 12.51
N ALA A 34 10.36 -1.47 12.68
CA ALA A 34 9.56 -1.68 13.87
C ALA A 34 8.09 -1.97 13.57
N GLN A 35 7.47 -2.82 14.39
CA GLN A 35 6.01 -2.88 14.44
C GLN A 35 5.53 -1.77 15.37
N LEU A 36 4.98 -0.69 14.83
CA LEU A 36 4.52 0.44 15.64
C LEU A 36 3.23 0.08 16.36
N ASP A 37 3.08 0.59 17.59
CA ASP A 37 1.88 0.44 18.40
C ASP A 37 1.53 1.76 19.10
N ARG A 38 0.23 2.05 19.25
CA ARG A 38 -0.26 3.27 19.90
C ARG A 38 0.32 3.48 21.30
N ARG A 39 0.61 2.40 22.03
CA ARG A 39 1.16 2.44 23.40
C ARG A 39 2.65 2.75 23.44
N THR A 40 3.39 2.44 22.37
CA THR A 40 4.85 2.49 22.35
C THR A 40 5.42 3.55 21.39
N ILE A 41 4.59 4.12 20.52
CA ILE A 41 5.02 5.07 19.49
C ILE A 41 5.78 6.29 20.04
N ARG A 42 5.39 6.80 21.21
CA ARG A 42 6.04 7.96 21.83
C ARG A 42 7.53 7.74 22.15
N PHE A 43 7.95 6.49 22.36
CA PHE A 43 9.33 6.17 22.76
C PHE A 43 10.30 6.25 21.58
N PHE A 44 9.81 6.19 20.33
CA PHE A 44 10.65 6.39 19.15
C PHE A 44 11.19 7.84 19.06
N SER A 45 10.54 8.81 19.72
CA SER A 45 11.06 10.19 19.82
C SER A 45 12.34 10.30 20.66
N GLU A 46 12.73 9.25 21.39
CA GLU A 46 13.98 9.20 22.16
C GLU A 46 15.19 8.79 21.29
N LEU A 47 14.96 8.30 20.06
CA LEU A 47 16.01 8.02 19.08
C LEU A 47 16.57 9.32 18.52
N ASP A 48 17.85 9.29 18.16
CA ASP A 48 18.49 10.42 17.46
C ASP A 48 17.86 10.64 16.07
N SER A 49 17.78 11.89 15.63
CA SER A 49 17.21 12.25 14.32
C SER A 49 17.93 11.62 13.11
N ALA A 50 19.17 11.16 13.28
CA ALA A 50 19.92 10.45 12.24
C ALA A 50 19.54 8.96 12.12
N VAL A 51 18.72 8.42 13.03
CA VAL A 51 18.22 7.05 12.98
C VAL A 51 17.01 6.99 12.06
N ASP A 52 17.08 6.17 11.01
CA ASP A 52 15.94 5.95 10.11
C ASP A 52 15.03 4.88 10.72
N VAL A 53 13.73 5.20 10.83
CA VAL A 53 12.72 4.34 11.43
C VAL A 53 11.62 4.07 10.40
N ARG A 54 11.29 2.79 10.21
CA ARG A 54 10.19 2.37 9.34
C ARG A 54 9.29 1.37 10.04
N HIS A 55 8.02 1.41 9.67
CA HIS A 55 6.98 0.51 10.12
C HIS A 55 6.79 -0.65 9.16
N SER A 56 6.79 -1.88 9.68
CA SER A 56 6.33 -3.07 8.97
C SER A 56 5.52 -3.96 9.92
N ASP A 57 4.45 -4.57 9.42
CA ASP A 57 3.70 -5.62 10.11
C ASP A 57 4.30 -7.02 9.87
N ASP A 58 5.11 -7.17 8.81
CA ASP A 58 5.75 -8.43 8.40
C ASP A 58 7.08 -8.66 9.12
N LEU A 59 7.04 -8.55 10.45
CA LEU A 59 8.20 -8.75 11.32
C LEU A 59 8.08 -10.09 12.06
N GLU A 60 8.44 -11.18 11.39
CA GLU A 60 8.43 -12.52 12.01
C GLU A 60 9.57 -12.71 13.03
N SER A 61 10.69 -11.98 12.87
CA SER A 61 11.86 -12.12 13.73
C SER A 61 12.40 -10.77 14.22
N GLN A 62 12.70 -10.72 15.52
CA GLN A 62 13.29 -9.55 16.17
C GLN A 62 14.80 -9.78 16.37
N GLY A 63 15.59 -8.73 16.18
CA GLY A 63 17.03 -8.86 16.22
C GLY A 63 17.78 -7.67 15.65
N THR A 64 19.08 -7.84 15.46
CA THR A 64 19.97 -6.83 14.89
C THR A 64 21.03 -7.50 14.06
N VAL A 65 21.31 -6.96 12.88
CA VAL A 65 22.47 -7.32 12.08
C VAL A 65 23.44 -6.14 12.13
N MET A 66 24.71 -6.40 12.42
CA MET A 66 25.78 -5.43 12.35
C MET A 66 26.68 -5.77 11.16
N ASP A 67 26.66 -4.88 10.16
CA ASP A 67 27.35 -5.03 8.89
C ASP A 67 27.01 -6.35 8.17
N GLN A 68 27.98 -7.24 8.03
CA GLN A 68 27.84 -8.59 7.44
C GLN A 68 28.56 -9.65 8.30
N LEU A 69 28.84 -9.32 9.56
CA LEU A 69 29.72 -10.12 10.42
C LEU A 69 28.95 -10.76 11.57
N GLU A 70 28.04 -10.01 12.18
CA GLU A 70 27.38 -10.42 13.40
C GLU A 70 25.87 -10.19 13.31
N ALA A 71 25.11 -11.19 13.75
CA ALA A 71 23.68 -11.10 13.92
C ALA A 71 23.30 -11.48 15.35
N ILE A 72 22.42 -10.69 15.94
CA ILE A 72 21.76 -10.99 17.21
C ILE A 72 20.30 -11.30 16.87
N GLN A 73 19.84 -12.50 17.22
CA GLN A 73 18.45 -12.89 17.07
C GLN A 73 17.82 -13.09 18.44
N TYR A 74 16.69 -12.45 18.68
CA TYR A 74 15.93 -12.67 19.91
C TYR A 74 15.12 -13.96 19.77
N LEU A 75 15.34 -14.91 20.68
CA LEU A 75 14.66 -16.21 20.73
C LEU A 75 13.39 -16.13 21.56
N ASN A 76 13.47 -15.40 22.67
CA ASN A 76 12.35 -15.16 23.56
C ASN A 76 12.48 -13.75 24.09
N THR A 77 11.40 -12.99 23.99
CA THR A 77 11.34 -11.62 24.53
C THR A 77 9.96 -11.47 25.17
N GLU A 78 9.91 -10.99 26.41
CA GLU A 78 8.63 -10.64 27.03
C GLU A 78 7.87 -9.64 26.14
N GLU A 79 6.63 -9.98 25.77
CA GLU A 79 5.79 -9.13 24.93
C GLU A 79 5.56 -7.76 25.57
N ASN A 80 5.29 -7.71 26.87
CA ASN A 80 5.16 -6.44 27.60
C ASN A 80 6.22 -6.38 28.70
N PRO A 81 7.40 -5.79 28.42
CA PRO A 81 8.48 -5.78 29.39
C PRO A 81 8.13 -4.84 30.53
N VAL A 82 7.61 -5.40 31.61
CA VAL A 82 7.44 -4.70 32.91
C VAL A 82 8.58 -5.04 33.88
N GLY A 83 9.37 -6.08 33.57
CA GLY A 83 10.50 -6.56 34.37
C GLY A 83 11.88 -6.26 33.76
N ARG A 84 12.92 -6.94 34.29
CA ARG A 84 14.32 -6.87 33.81
C ARG A 84 14.66 -7.95 32.78
N GLY A 85 13.67 -8.54 32.10
CA GLY A 85 13.92 -9.55 31.06
C GLY A 85 14.54 -10.84 31.58
N LYS A 86 14.08 -11.38 32.72
CA LYS A 86 14.67 -12.60 33.31
C LYS A 86 14.59 -13.82 32.39
N THR A 87 13.59 -13.84 31.51
CA THR A 87 13.34 -14.92 30.54
C THR A 87 13.75 -14.54 29.12
N ASP A 88 14.31 -13.33 28.93
CA ASP A 88 14.72 -12.87 27.62
C ASP A 88 15.99 -13.63 27.20
N ALA A 89 15.96 -14.17 25.99
CA ALA A 89 17.04 -14.97 25.44
C ALA A 89 17.37 -14.47 24.04
N ALA A 90 18.65 -14.27 23.79
CA ALA A 90 19.18 -13.86 22.50
C ALA A 90 20.30 -14.80 22.07
N LEU A 91 20.39 -15.04 20.78
CA LEU A 91 21.45 -15.80 20.14
C LEU A 91 22.38 -14.82 19.41
N LEU A 92 23.67 -14.82 19.79
CA LEU A 92 24.71 -14.15 19.02
C LEU A 92 25.27 -15.13 17.98
N ILE A 93 25.13 -14.78 16.71
CA ILE A 93 25.65 -15.54 15.59
C ILE A 93 26.77 -14.75 14.93
N GLN A 94 27.98 -15.30 15.00
CA GLN A 94 29.17 -14.79 14.30
C GLN A 94 29.44 -15.63 13.06
N SER A 95 28.54 -15.51 12.08
CA SER A 95 28.60 -16.24 10.81
C SER A 95 28.26 -15.29 9.68
N SER A 96 29.23 -15.02 8.82
CA SER A 96 29.06 -14.10 7.69
C SER A 96 27.94 -14.54 6.73
N PRO A 97 27.85 -15.82 6.31
CA PRO A 97 26.73 -16.27 5.46
C PRO A 97 25.35 -16.07 6.09
N PHE A 98 25.26 -16.23 7.41
CA PHE A 98 24.00 -16.01 8.13
C PHE A 98 23.65 -14.52 8.20
N ALA A 99 24.64 -13.68 8.56
CA ALA A 99 24.46 -12.24 8.66
C ALA A 99 24.08 -11.62 7.30
N GLU A 100 24.68 -12.09 6.20
CA GLU A 100 24.35 -11.67 4.84
C GLU A 100 22.92 -12.06 4.45
N SER A 101 22.52 -13.32 4.70
CA SER A 101 21.15 -13.79 4.45
C SER A 101 20.12 -12.96 5.23
N GLN A 102 20.36 -12.74 6.52
CA GLN A 102 19.48 -11.94 7.37
C GLN A 102 19.41 -10.48 6.92
N ARG A 103 20.55 -9.91 6.50
CA ARG A 103 20.60 -8.56 5.95
C ARG A 103 19.75 -8.43 4.69
N ASN A 104 19.89 -9.36 3.74
CA ASN A 104 19.13 -9.34 2.49
C ASN A 104 17.62 -9.43 2.75
N LEU A 105 17.21 -10.28 3.69
CA LEU A 105 15.81 -10.36 4.13
C LEU A 105 15.33 -9.02 4.71
N ILE A 106 16.11 -8.42 5.61
CA ILE A 106 15.77 -7.12 6.22
C ILE A 106 15.71 -6.01 5.17
N GLU A 107 16.65 -5.96 4.23
CA GLU A 107 16.68 -4.96 3.15
C GLU A 107 15.46 -5.10 2.23
N SER A 108 15.06 -6.33 1.89
CA SER A 108 13.83 -6.58 1.11
C SER A 108 12.58 -6.05 1.80
N ILE A 109 12.41 -6.33 3.10
CA ILE A 109 11.25 -5.83 3.87
C ILE A 109 11.34 -4.31 4.05
N TRP A 110 12.57 -3.78 4.20
CA TRP A 110 12.81 -2.36 4.39
C TRP A 110 12.36 -1.50 3.20
N GLU A 111 12.56 -1.97 1.98
CA GLU A 111 12.11 -1.31 0.75
C GLU A 111 10.59 -1.17 0.71
N GLU A 112 9.87 -2.14 1.28
CA GLU A 112 8.42 -2.15 1.32
C GLU A 112 7.83 -1.40 2.52
N ALA A 113 8.60 -1.27 3.61
CA ALA A 113 8.20 -0.68 4.88
C ALA A 113 7.85 0.82 4.81
N ILE A 114 6.92 1.25 5.66
CA ILE A 114 6.35 2.59 5.67
C ILE A 114 7.22 3.54 6.53
N PRO A 115 7.63 4.73 6.05
CA PRO A 115 8.36 5.70 6.85
C PRO A 115 7.65 6.07 8.16
N PHE A 116 8.41 6.23 9.26
CA PHE A 116 7.85 6.53 10.59
C PHE A 116 6.92 7.74 10.60
N GLU A 117 7.27 8.83 9.93
CA GLU A 117 6.43 10.04 9.90
C GLU A 117 5.03 9.77 9.33
N LEU A 118 4.92 8.91 8.32
CA LEU A 118 3.63 8.52 7.73
C LEU A 118 2.92 7.52 8.63
N ALA A 119 3.61 6.46 9.05
CA ALA A 119 3.03 5.44 9.91
C ALA A 119 2.57 6.01 11.25
N SER A 120 3.24 7.04 11.78
CA SER A 120 2.91 7.65 13.06
C SER A 120 1.52 8.27 13.08
N LYS A 121 1.12 8.93 11.99
CA LYS A 121 -0.21 9.53 11.82
C LYS A 121 -1.32 8.51 11.93
N ARG A 122 -1.10 7.27 11.49
CA ARG A 122 -2.03 6.15 11.66
C ARG A 122 -2.36 5.89 13.12
N PHE A 123 -1.35 5.96 13.99
CA PHE A 123 -1.50 5.66 15.41
C PHE A 123 -1.82 6.88 16.29
N THR A 124 -1.45 8.10 15.86
CA THR A 124 -1.66 9.35 16.62
C THR A 124 -2.89 10.13 16.16
N GLU A 125 -3.08 10.29 14.86
CA GLU A 125 -4.16 11.08 14.25
C GLU A 125 -5.35 10.24 13.83
N GLU A 126 -5.23 8.91 13.92
CA GLU A 126 -6.28 7.97 13.50
C GLU A 126 -6.62 8.14 11.99
N ARG A 127 -5.58 8.34 11.17
CA ARG A 127 -5.71 8.48 9.70
C ARG A 127 -4.71 7.60 9.00
N ILE A 128 -5.15 6.89 7.96
CA ILE A 128 -4.24 6.12 7.13
C ILE A 128 -3.68 7.05 6.05
N VAL A 129 -2.36 7.13 5.92
CA VAL A 129 -1.67 8.05 4.98
C VAL A 129 -0.56 7.35 4.21
N ASP A 130 -0.58 6.02 4.19
CA ASP A 130 0.43 5.22 3.50
C ASP A 130 0.37 5.49 1.99
N PRO A 131 1.53 5.52 1.31
CA PRO A 131 1.58 5.81 -0.12
C PRO A 131 0.96 4.67 -0.93
N LEU A 132 0.15 5.03 -1.93
CA LEU A 132 -0.35 4.08 -2.93
C LEU A 132 0.80 3.64 -3.84
N LYS A 133 1.03 2.33 -3.94
CA LYS A 133 1.98 1.74 -4.88
C LYS A 133 1.24 1.33 -6.14
N LEU A 134 1.72 1.82 -7.28
CA LEU A 134 1.11 1.57 -8.58
C LEU A 134 1.81 0.39 -9.24
N THR A 135 1.10 -0.73 -9.39
CA THR A 135 1.62 -1.89 -10.13
C THR A 135 1.34 -1.72 -11.61
N LEU A 136 2.39 -1.51 -12.39
CA LEU A 136 2.31 -1.47 -13.84
C LEU A 136 2.28 -2.90 -14.40
N GLU A 137 1.58 -3.11 -15.52
CA GLU A 137 1.60 -4.40 -16.21
C GLU A 137 3.03 -4.85 -16.55
N GLY A 138 3.28 -6.17 -16.48
CA GLY A 138 4.58 -6.76 -16.81
C GLY A 138 4.96 -6.56 -18.29
N GLY A 139 6.26 -6.46 -18.58
CA GLY A 139 6.78 -6.32 -19.94
C GLY A 139 7.90 -5.28 -20.04
N SER A 140 8.48 -5.14 -21.23
CA SER A 140 9.54 -4.16 -21.50
C SER A 140 8.92 -2.80 -21.82
N PHE A 141 9.08 -1.82 -20.93
CA PHE A 141 8.68 -0.43 -21.19
C PHE A 141 9.40 0.16 -22.39
N LEU A 142 10.61 -0.32 -22.68
CA LEU A 142 11.39 0.10 -23.83
C LEU A 142 10.73 -0.36 -25.14
N ASP A 143 10.18 -1.58 -25.17
CA ASP A 143 9.50 -2.08 -26.37
C ASP A 143 8.14 -1.42 -26.52
N ARG A 144 7.40 -1.23 -25.42
CA ARG A 144 6.14 -0.47 -25.44
C ARG A 144 6.35 0.96 -25.98
N ILE A 145 7.37 1.69 -25.52
CA ILE A 145 7.61 3.05 -26.03
C ILE A 145 8.09 3.04 -27.48
N ARG A 146 8.80 2.01 -27.94
CA ARG A 146 9.16 1.84 -29.36
C ARG A 146 7.91 1.63 -30.22
N ASP A 147 7.01 0.74 -29.81
CA ASP A 147 5.76 0.48 -30.51
C ASP A 147 4.92 1.76 -30.64
N VAL A 148 4.77 2.48 -29.53
CA VAL A 148 3.98 3.70 -29.46
C VAL A 148 4.59 4.83 -30.31
N LEU A 149 5.91 4.97 -30.28
CA LEU A 149 6.62 5.95 -31.11
C LEU A 149 6.83 5.48 -32.54
N GLN A 150 6.39 4.25 -32.89
CA GLN A 150 6.58 3.60 -34.18
C GLN A 150 8.06 3.54 -34.59
N ILE A 151 8.94 3.31 -33.61
CA ILE A 151 10.38 3.13 -33.83
C ILE A 151 10.59 1.71 -34.35
N SER A 152 11.26 1.57 -35.49
CA SER A 152 11.57 0.25 -36.07
C SER A 152 12.40 -0.60 -35.10
N GLU A 153 12.06 -1.89 -34.99
CA GLU A 153 12.82 -2.85 -34.16
C GLU A 153 14.26 -3.02 -34.64
N GLU A 154 14.48 -2.94 -35.96
CA GLU A 154 15.80 -2.91 -36.56
C GLU A 154 16.36 -1.49 -36.50
N LEU A 155 17.36 -1.30 -35.64
CA LEU A 155 18.31 -0.20 -35.82
C LEU A 155 19.03 -0.45 -37.15
N PRO A 156 19.23 0.57 -38.00
CA PRO A 156 19.94 0.39 -39.26
C PRO A 156 21.30 -0.26 -39.01
N GLU A 157 21.52 -1.48 -39.51
CA GLU A 157 22.80 -2.20 -39.34
C GLU A 157 23.94 -1.55 -40.14
N SER A 158 23.60 -0.68 -41.09
CA SER A 158 24.54 0.13 -41.85
C SER A 158 24.24 1.61 -41.66
N ASP A 159 25.30 2.42 -41.52
CA ASP A 159 25.21 3.87 -41.49
C ASP A 159 24.32 4.34 -42.64
N THR A 160 23.14 4.87 -42.30
CA THR A 160 22.28 5.50 -43.29
C THR A 160 23.07 6.64 -43.94
N PRO A 161 23.21 6.68 -45.28
CA PRO A 161 23.97 7.73 -45.94
C PRO A 161 23.54 9.10 -45.45
N PHE A 162 24.50 9.95 -45.08
CA PHE A 162 24.21 11.28 -44.54
C PHE A 162 23.28 12.04 -45.50
N ASN A 163 22.05 12.27 -45.05
CA ASN A 163 21.06 13.03 -45.78
C ASN A 163 20.90 14.38 -45.10
N LEU A 164 21.40 15.44 -45.76
CA LEU A 164 21.38 16.81 -45.25
C LEU A 164 19.95 17.29 -44.99
N ASP A 165 18.98 16.91 -45.83
CA ASP A 165 17.58 17.30 -45.66
C ASP A 165 16.95 16.61 -44.44
N ALA A 166 17.23 15.32 -44.25
CA ALA A 166 16.78 14.57 -43.07
C ALA A 166 17.46 15.05 -41.76
N PHE A 167 18.73 15.44 -41.83
CA PHE A 167 19.46 16.01 -40.70
C PHE A 167 18.87 17.38 -40.30
N MET A 168 18.58 18.24 -41.28
CA MET A 168 17.97 19.54 -41.04
C MET A 168 16.51 19.43 -40.56
N ALA A 169 15.77 18.40 -41.01
CA ALA A 169 14.39 18.15 -40.58
C ALA A 169 14.29 17.48 -39.19
N SER A 170 15.17 16.53 -38.87
CA SER A 170 15.11 15.74 -37.63
C SER A 170 15.39 16.56 -36.36
N GLY A 171 16.14 17.66 -36.46
CA GLY A 171 16.36 18.60 -35.35
C GLY A 171 15.18 19.52 -35.04
N LEU A 172 14.18 19.61 -35.93
CA LEU A 172 13.08 20.58 -35.84
C LEU A 172 11.70 19.93 -35.66
N GLU A 173 11.53 18.67 -36.06
CA GLU A 173 10.21 18.01 -36.05
C GLU A 173 10.09 16.97 -34.93
N ILE A 174 9.25 17.28 -33.94
CA ILE A 174 8.76 16.28 -32.99
C ILE A 174 7.98 15.23 -33.79
N SER A 175 8.33 13.94 -33.60
CA SER A 175 7.62 12.81 -34.21
C SER A 175 6.10 12.98 -34.09
N ASP A 176 5.37 12.74 -35.17
CA ASP A 176 3.92 12.85 -35.18
C ASP A 176 3.25 11.86 -34.22
N ALA A 177 3.89 10.72 -33.94
CA ALA A 177 3.48 9.80 -32.87
C ALA A 177 3.57 10.47 -31.49
N ARG A 178 4.64 11.22 -31.23
CA ARG A 178 4.82 11.99 -29.98
C ARG A 178 3.85 13.17 -29.87
N LYS A 179 3.53 13.85 -30.99
CA LYS A 179 2.48 14.90 -31.01
C LYS A 179 1.09 14.31 -30.75
N LYS A 180 0.79 13.12 -31.26
CA LYS A 180 -0.47 12.40 -31.01
C LYS A 180 -0.58 11.96 -29.55
N LEU A 181 0.49 11.40 -28.98
CA LEU A 181 0.57 11.09 -27.54
C LEU A 181 0.29 12.32 -26.66
N GLY A 182 0.95 13.44 -26.94
CA GLY A 182 0.75 14.67 -26.16
C GLY A 182 -0.67 15.25 -26.23
N LYS A 183 -1.46 14.87 -27.24
CA LYS A 183 -2.88 15.26 -27.38
C LYS A 183 -3.85 14.23 -26.80
N GLY A 184 -3.40 13.00 -26.55
CA GLY A 184 -4.22 11.87 -26.13
C GLY A 184 -4.64 11.87 -24.66
N GLY A 185 -4.33 12.90 -23.88
CA GLY A 185 -4.81 13.04 -22.50
C GLY A 185 -4.52 11.83 -21.60
N ILE A 186 -5.42 11.54 -20.67
CA ILE A 186 -5.27 10.45 -19.69
C ILE A 186 -5.37 9.07 -20.37
N SER A 187 -6.17 8.91 -21.43
CA SER A 187 -6.31 7.64 -22.16
C SER A 187 -5.02 7.16 -22.84
N SER A 188 -4.06 8.05 -23.08
CA SER A 188 -2.70 7.67 -23.53
C SER A 188 -1.90 6.87 -22.50
N LEU A 189 -2.27 6.91 -21.22
CA LEU A 189 -1.62 6.13 -20.16
C LEU A 189 -1.90 4.62 -20.32
N ASN A 190 -3.10 4.25 -20.80
CA ASN A 190 -3.42 2.85 -21.12
C ASN A 190 -2.42 2.26 -22.14
N THR A 191 -1.91 3.09 -23.07
CA THR A 191 -0.92 2.66 -24.07
C THR A 191 0.42 2.27 -23.44
N PHE A 192 0.73 2.78 -22.25
CA PHE A 192 1.91 2.40 -21.48
C PHE A 192 1.67 1.21 -20.53
N GLY A 193 0.50 0.56 -20.61
CA GLY A 193 0.11 -0.52 -19.70
C GLY A 193 -0.32 -0.03 -18.32
N ILE A 194 -0.77 1.23 -18.21
CA ILE A 194 -1.37 1.78 -17.00
C ILE A 194 -2.88 1.64 -17.14
N ASP A 195 -3.49 0.66 -16.48
CA ASP A 195 -4.94 0.50 -16.45
C ASP A 195 -5.58 1.50 -15.48
N ILE A 196 -6.17 2.57 -16.02
CA ILE A 196 -6.83 3.62 -15.23
C ILE A 196 -8.00 3.09 -14.41
N GLY A 197 -8.71 2.05 -14.89
CA GLY A 197 -9.81 1.44 -14.14
C GLY A 197 -9.30 0.82 -12.85
N SER A 198 -8.27 -0.02 -12.95
CA SER A 198 -7.59 -0.59 -11.78
C SER A 198 -7.03 0.49 -10.84
N LEU A 199 -6.50 1.60 -11.37
CA LEU A 199 -6.02 2.71 -10.54
C LEU A 199 -7.14 3.36 -9.73
N LEU A 200 -8.24 3.72 -10.39
CA LEU A 200 -9.38 4.33 -9.73
C LEU A 200 -9.97 3.40 -8.68
N ARG A 201 -10.02 2.10 -8.96
CA ARG A 201 -10.42 1.08 -7.99
C ARG A 201 -9.49 1.02 -6.77
N GLN A 202 -8.17 1.03 -6.97
CA GLN A 202 -7.21 1.04 -5.85
C GLN A 202 -7.36 2.29 -4.98
N VAL A 203 -7.56 3.46 -5.61
CA VAL A 203 -7.83 4.70 -4.89
C VAL A 203 -9.15 4.60 -4.12
N GLY A 204 -10.19 4.05 -4.73
CA GLY A 204 -11.50 3.83 -4.10
C GLY A 204 -11.38 2.92 -2.89
N ASN A 205 -10.72 1.77 -3.05
CA ASN A 205 -10.47 0.82 -1.96
C ASN A 205 -9.75 1.50 -0.79
N ARG A 206 -8.77 2.36 -1.07
CA ARG A 206 -8.06 3.09 -0.02
C ARG A 206 -8.95 4.11 0.71
N ILE A 207 -9.75 4.88 -0.03
CA ILE A 207 -10.73 5.79 0.58
C ILE A 207 -11.70 4.98 1.47
N GLY A 208 -12.14 3.81 1.00
CA GLY A 208 -13.00 2.91 1.76
C GLY A 208 -12.35 2.38 3.04
N GLU A 209 -11.07 1.97 2.99
CA GLU A 209 -10.30 1.58 4.17
C GLU A 209 -10.22 2.73 5.20
N GLU A 210 -9.96 3.95 4.74
CA GLU A 210 -9.90 5.13 5.59
C GLU A 210 -11.27 5.47 6.21
N LEU A 211 -12.35 5.31 5.44
CA LEU A 211 -13.72 5.47 5.93
C LEU A 211 -14.04 4.44 7.01
N ALA A 212 -13.82 3.15 6.74
CA ALA A 212 -14.00 2.07 7.72
C ALA A 212 -13.19 2.31 8.98
N PHE A 213 -11.94 2.79 8.83
CA PHE A 213 -11.09 3.14 9.94
C PHE A 213 -11.65 4.31 10.75
N SER A 214 -12.21 5.34 10.13
CA SER A 214 -12.83 6.47 10.82
C SER A 214 -14.06 6.04 11.65
N LEU A 215 -14.83 5.08 11.13
CA LEU A 215 -16.05 4.52 11.72
C LEU A 215 -15.78 3.36 12.70
N ARG A 216 -14.51 2.98 12.93
CA ARG A 216 -14.16 1.78 13.72
C ARG A 216 -14.64 1.75 15.17
N LYS A 217 -15.09 2.89 15.71
CA LYS A 217 -15.67 2.99 17.07
C LYS A 217 -17.10 2.47 17.14
N ILE A 218 -17.74 2.25 15.99
CA ILE A 218 -19.06 1.66 15.88
C ILE A 218 -18.90 0.14 15.99
N ASP A 219 -19.50 -0.45 17.02
CA ASP A 219 -19.42 -1.88 17.27
C ASP A 219 -20.46 -2.65 16.44
N GLY A 220 -21.67 -2.12 16.30
CA GLY A 220 -22.79 -2.77 15.61
C GLY A 220 -22.67 -2.76 14.08
N HIS A 221 -22.92 -3.90 13.44
CA HIS A 221 -22.90 -4.00 11.97
C HIS A 221 -23.93 -3.12 11.28
N VAL A 222 -25.17 -3.09 11.79
CA VAL A 222 -26.25 -2.28 11.19
C VAL A 222 -25.95 -0.79 11.31
N GLU A 223 -25.47 -0.35 12.48
CA GLU A 223 -25.09 1.06 12.72
C GLU A 223 -23.92 1.47 11.82
N PHE A 224 -22.92 0.60 11.68
CA PHE A 224 -21.77 0.84 10.79
C PHE A 224 -22.21 0.97 9.33
N LEU A 225 -23.07 0.07 8.86
CA LEU A 225 -23.57 0.08 7.50
C LEU A 225 -24.45 1.31 7.24
N SER A 226 -25.30 1.71 8.19
CA SER A 226 -26.10 2.94 8.11
C SER A 226 -25.20 4.17 7.94
N GLU A 227 -24.20 4.34 8.80
CA GLU A 227 -23.29 5.50 8.74
C GLU A 227 -22.45 5.51 7.45
N MET A 228 -22.05 4.33 6.95
CA MET A 228 -21.38 4.22 5.65
C MET A 228 -22.29 4.67 4.50
N MET A 229 -23.55 4.23 4.49
CA MET A 229 -24.53 4.62 3.47
C MET A 229 -24.84 6.12 3.53
N ASP A 230 -25.05 6.67 4.73
CA ASP A 230 -25.29 8.09 4.94
C ASP A 230 -24.10 8.93 4.45
N TRP A 231 -22.87 8.49 4.71
CA TRP A 231 -21.66 9.16 4.21
C TRP A 231 -21.60 9.15 2.68
N TYR A 232 -21.91 8.01 2.07
CA TYR A 232 -21.86 7.84 0.61
C TYR A 232 -22.88 8.73 -0.10
N GLU A 233 -24.12 8.79 0.41
CA GLU A 233 -25.17 9.67 -0.10
C GLU A 233 -24.83 11.14 0.15
N TYR A 234 -24.33 11.50 1.34
CA TYR A 234 -23.92 12.87 1.67
C TYR A 234 -22.77 13.37 0.78
N ALA A 235 -21.86 12.49 0.40
CA ALA A 235 -20.79 12.79 -0.55
C ALA A 235 -21.28 12.97 -1.99
N GLY A 236 -22.54 12.63 -2.28
CA GLY A 236 -23.15 12.74 -3.61
C GLY A 236 -22.69 11.66 -4.58
N LEU A 237 -22.25 10.50 -4.07
CA LEU A 237 -21.71 9.39 -4.87
C LEU A 237 -22.81 8.47 -5.42
N GLY A 238 -24.02 8.57 -4.90
CA GLY A 238 -25.18 7.79 -5.35
C GLY A 238 -26.08 7.41 -4.19
N GLU A 239 -27.01 6.50 -4.47
CA GLU A 239 -27.93 5.93 -3.48
C GLU A 239 -27.57 4.47 -3.22
N LEU A 240 -27.52 4.11 -1.95
CA LEU A 240 -27.34 2.73 -1.49
C LEU A 240 -28.62 2.27 -0.83
N SER A 241 -29.18 1.17 -1.30
CA SER A 241 -30.30 0.53 -0.64
C SER A 241 -29.88 -0.82 -0.07
N TYR A 242 -30.46 -1.20 1.06
CA TYR A 242 -30.24 -2.53 1.64
C TYR A 242 -31.53 -3.34 1.73
N ASP A 243 -31.38 -4.63 1.56
CA ASP A 243 -32.43 -5.62 1.74
C ASP A 243 -31.87 -6.77 2.58
N ALA A 244 -32.71 -7.37 3.41
CA ALA A 244 -32.32 -8.42 4.35
C ALA A 244 -33.27 -9.60 4.21
N ASP A 245 -33.05 -10.44 3.21
CA ASP A 245 -33.82 -11.68 3.04
C ASP A 245 -33.10 -12.71 2.13
N PRO A 246 -32.52 -13.81 2.64
CA PRO A 246 -32.01 -14.11 3.99
C PRO A 246 -30.56 -13.63 4.20
N ILE A 247 -29.99 -12.91 3.23
CA ILE A 247 -28.63 -12.36 3.24
C ILE A 247 -28.74 -10.84 3.24
N PHE A 248 -27.80 -10.15 3.89
CA PHE A 248 -27.78 -8.69 3.82
C PHE A 248 -27.17 -8.27 2.48
N HIS A 249 -27.94 -7.54 1.67
CA HIS A 249 -27.51 -7.09 0.35
C HIS A 249 -27.42 -5.57 0.32
N ILE A 250 -26.32 -5.03 -0.20
CA ILE A 250 -26.19 -3.60 -0.53
C ILE A 250 -26.31 -3.47 -2.05
N LYS A 251 -27.35 -2.78 -2.52
CA LYS A 251 -27.59 -2.50 -3.93
C LYS A 251 -27.05 -1.11 -4.24
N VAL A 252 -26.20 -1.05 -5.25
CA VAL A 252 -25.54 0.17 -5.68
C VAL A 252 -26.27 0.72 -6.90
N HIS A 253 -26.74 1.97 -6.80
CA HIS A 253 -27.41 2.67 -7.90
C HIS A 253 -26.46 3.73 -8.47
N LEU A 254 -25.67 3.35 -9.48
CA LEU A 254 -24.83 4.28 -10.24
C LEU A 254 -25.50 4.60 -11.58
N LEU A 255 -25.42 5.86 -12.02
CA LEU A 255 -25.82 6.24 -13.37
C LEU A 255 -24.77 5.71 -14.35
N PRO A 256 -25.11 4.76 -15.24
CA PRO A 256 -24.14 4.20 -16.17
C PRO A 256 -23.84 5.22 -17.28
N ASP A 257 -22.67 5.86 -17.25
CA ASP A 257 -22.09 6.53 -18.41
C ASP A 257 -21.24 5.51 -19.19
N VAL A 258 -21.92 4.53 -19.81
CA VAL A 258 -21.27 3.33 -20.39
C VAL A 258 -20.82 3.53 -21.84
N ASP A 259 -21.16 4.65 -22.49
CA ASP A 259 -21.00 4.76 -23.95
C ASP A 259 -19.83 5.64 -24.45
N ASN A 260 -19.02 6.26 -23.58
CA ASN A 260 -17.87 7.08 -24.02
C ASN A 260 -16.52 6.54 -23.52
N SER A 261 -15.75 5.94 -24.42
CA SER A 261 -14.38 5.46 -24.18
C SER A 261 -13.37 6.55 -23.79
N ASP A 262 -13.74 7.82 -23.93
CA ASP A 262 -12.89 8.98 -23.59
C ASP A 262 -13.16 9.52 -22.18
N GLN A 263 -14.14 8.97 -21.45
CA GLN A 263 -14.44 9.38 -20.08
C GLN A 263 -13.72 8.50 -19.05
N LEU A 264 -13.37 9.08 -17.91
CA LEU A 264 -12.77 8.35 -16.79
C LEU A 264 -13.80 7.37 -16.21
N PRO A 265 -13.43 6.10 -15.96
CA PRO A 265 -14.33 5.12 -15.36
C PRO A 265 -14.50 5.39 -13.86
N LEU A 266 -15.18 6.49 -13.51
CA LEU A 266 -15.40 6.92 -12.12
C LEU A 266 -16.20 5.89 -11.32
N TRP A 267 -17.02 5.08 -11.98
CA TRP A 267 -17.72 3.97 -11.35
C TRP A 267 -16.75 2.94 -10.71
N GLU A 268 -15.51 2.79 -11.20
CA GLU A 268 -14.49 1.94 -10.54
C GLU A 268 -14.03 2.53 -9.20
N LEU A 269 -13.94 3.87 -9.12
CA LEU A 269 -13.64 4.57 -7.88
C LEU A 269 -14.79 4.39 -6.89
N ASP A 270 -16.00 4.68 -7.34
CA ASP A 270 -17.22 4.69 -6.53
C ASP A 270 -17.54 3.30 -5.97
N ASP A 271 -17.39 2.26 -6.80
CA ASP A 271 -17.51 0.85 -6.41
C ASP A 271 -16.37 0.41 -5.49
N GLY A 272 -15.14 0.87 -5.76
CA GLY A 272 -13.97 0.61 -4.91
C GLY A 272 -14.13 1.18 -3.49
N ILE A 273 -14.76 2.34 -3.31
CA ILE A 273 -15.02 2.90 -1.97
C ILE A 273 -15.87 1.93 -1.13
N ILE A 274 -16.90 1.34 -1.72
CA ILE A 274 -17.78 0.38 -1.05
C ILE A 274 -17.02 -0.90 -0.73
N GLU A 275 -16.32 -1.47 -1.72
CA GLU A 275 -15.51 -2.67 -1.57
C GLU A 275 -14.45 -2.53 -0.47
N GLY A 276 -13.65 -1.46 -0.51
CA GLY A 276 -12.63 -1.17 0.48
C GLY A 276 -13.19 -1.01 1.90
N THR A 277 -14.34 -0.33 2.03
CA THR A 277 -14.98 -0.13 3.34
C THR A 277 -15.43 -1.46 3.94
N LEU A 278 -16.09 -2.30 3.14
CA LEU A 278 -16.61 -3.60 3.59
C LEU A 278 -15.46 -4.57 3.90
N LEU A 279 -14.49 -4.73 2.99
CA LEU A 279 -13.35 -5.61 3.22
C LEU A 279 -12.54 -5.19 4.45
N SER A 280 -12.28 -3.90 4.61
CA SER A 280 -11.55 -3.39 5.79
C SER A 280 -12.25 -3.72 7.11
N ARG A 281 -13.59 -3.65 7.15
CA ARG A 281 -14.37 -3.99 8.36
C ARG A 281 -14.47 -5.49 8.62
N TYR A 282 -14.69 -6.28 7.58
CA TYR A 282 -15.17 -7.66 7.72
C TYR A 282 -14.14 -8.73 7.35
N SER A 283 -13.08 -8.44 6.58
CA SER A 283 -12.12 -9.47 6.14
C SER A 283 -11.35 -10.15 7.27
N SER A 284 -11.25 -9.52 8.45
CA SER A 284 -10.67 -10.17 9.64
C SER A 284 -11.66 -11.06 10.40
N MET A 285 -12.96 -10.97 10.08
CA MET A 285 -14.02 -11.75 10.73
C MET A 285 -14.26 -13.01 9.92
N LYS A 286 -13.94 -14.17 10.49
CA LYS A 286 -14.17 -15.47 9.81
C LYS A 286 -15.64 -15.75 9.51
N GLU A 287 -16.52 -15.09 10.25
CA GLU A 287 -17.97 -15.25 10.17
C GLU A 287 -18.58 -14.51 8.96
N VAL A 288 -17.87 -13.57 8.31
CA VAL A 288 -18.45 -12.72 7.26
C VAL A 288 -17.79 -12.93 5.92
N ILE A 289 -18.57 -13.36 4.93
CA ILE A 289 -18.14 -13.47 3.54
C ILE A 289 -18.77 -12.33 2.74
N ILE A 290 -17.93 -11.60 2.00
CA ILE A 290 -18.36 -10.55 1.07
C ILE A 290 -18.28 -11.11 -0.35
N GLU A 291 -19.41 -11.11 -1.05
CA GLU A 291 -19.49 -11.48 -2.46
C GLU A 291 -20.05 -10.32 -3.28
N ARG A 292 -19.31 -9.91 -4.32
CA ARG A 292 -19.74 -8.86 -5.26
C ARG A 292 -20.35 -9.50 -6.50
N ILE A 293 -21.57 -9.11 -6.84
CA ILE A 293 -22.28 -9.54 -8.05
C ILE A 293 -22.54 -8.33 -8.94
N GLN A 294 -22.05 -8.37 -10.17
CA GLN A 294 -22.39 -7.38 -11.19
C GLN A 294 -23.79 -7.67 -11.72
N SER A 295 -24.64 -6.65 -11.76
CA SER A 295 -25.97 -6.76 -12.35
C SER A 295 -25.90 -6.61 -13.86
N THR A 296 -26.23 -7.68 -14.59
CA THR A 296 -26.29 -7.66 -16.06
C THR A 296 -27.69 -7.38 -16.60
N ASP A 297 -28.74 -7.70 -15.82
CA ASP A 297 -30.12 -7.73 -16.30
C ASP A 297 -31.02 -6.61 -15.73
N ASN A 298 -30.58 -5.93 -14.67
CA ASN A 298 -31.33 -4.86 -14.02
C ASN A 298 -30.70 -3.50 -14.34
N LYS A 299 -31.42 -2.60 -15.01
CA LYS A 299 -30.91 -1.27 -15.38
C LYS A 299 -30.82 -0.31 -14.20
N ASP A 300 -31.58 -0.56 -13.14
CA ASP A 300 -31.62 0.30 -11.97
C ASP A 300 -30.55 -0.09 -10.95
N GLU A 301 -30.02 -1.32 -11.00
CA GLU A 301 -29.02 -1.84 -10.05
C GLU A 301 -27.69 -2.05 -10.79
N PHE A 302 -26.63 -1.34 -10.39
CA PHE A 302 -25.31 -1.47 -11.01
C PHE A 302 -24.59 -2.74 -10.53
N CYS A 303 -24.48 -2.89 -9.22
CA CYS A 303 -23.90 -4.06 -8.58
C CYS A 303 -24.54 -4.31 -7.21
N ARG A 304 -24.27 -5.49 -6.66
CA ARG A 304 -24.71 -5.93 -5.35
C ARG A 304 -23.55 -6.48 -4.54
N TYR A 305 -23.45 -6.06 -3.28
CA TYR A 305 -22.59 -6.70 -2.29
C TYR A 305 -23.44 -7.56 -1.36
N ASN A 306 -23.16 -8.85 -1.32
CA ASN A 306 -23.77 -9.82 -0.42
C ASN A 306 -22.86 -9.96 0.81
N LEU A 307 -23.42 -9.71 1.99
CA LEU A 307 -22.79 -9.95 3.28
C LEU A 307 -23.41 -11.21 3.87
N ILE A 308 -22.71 -12.34 3.70
CA ILE A 308 -23.14 -13.64 4.24
C ILE A 308 -22.55 -13.76 5.64
N LEU A 309 -23.41 -13.58 6.64
CA LEU A 309 -23.10 -13.82 8.04
C LEU A 309 -23.26 -15.32 8.29
N SER A 310 -22.18 -15.97 8.74
CA SER A 310 -22.22 -17.35 9.20
C SER A 310 -22.83 -17.33 10.59
N ASP A 311 -24.01 -17.94 10.76
CA ASP A 311 -24.53 -18.21 12.09
C ASP A 311 -23.59 -19.23 12.77
N ASP A 312 -22.90 -18.79 13.82
CA ASP A 312 -22.20 -19.68 14.74
C ASP A 312 -23.22 -20.70 15.31
N ASN A 313 -22.89 -21.99 15.15
CA ASN A 313 -23.39 -23.07 16.02
C ASN A 313 -22.48 -23.19 17.24
#